data_AF-A0A085FSV2-F1
#
_entry.id   AF-A0A085FSV2-F1
#
_cell.length_a   1.000
_cell.length_b   1.000
_cell.length_c   1.000
_cell.angle_alpha   90.00
_cell.angle_beta   90.00
_cell.angle_gamma   90.00
#
_symmetry.space_group_name_H-M   'P 1'
#
loop_
_entity.id
_entity.type
_entity.pdbx_description
1 polymer ?
#
loop_
_entity_poly.entity_id
_entity_poly.type
_entity_poly.pdbx_seq_one_letter_code
_entity_poly.pdbx_strand_id
1 'polypeptide(L)' 'MMNEVANKGILVTTSDYGPDAVTFTTDKPIELIDGRGLRVLLQAIGTQARIVFPEQN' A
#
# COMPACT_ATOMS: atom_id res chain seq x y z
N MET A 1 -0.28 19.87 -15.32
CA MET A 1 0.10 18.79 -14.39
C MET A 1 1.40 19.22 -13.74
N MET A 2 1.38 19.55 -12.44
CA MET A 2 2.61 19.90 -11.73
C MET A 2 3.30 18.58 -11.41
N ASN A 3 4.31 18.26 -12.20
CA ASN A 3 5.13 17.08 -11.98
C ASN A 3 6.14 17.47 -10.90
N GLU A 4 5.85 17.18 -9.63
CA GLU A 4 6.90 17.03 -8.63
C GLU A 4 7.87 15.99 -9.21
N VAL A 5 9.18 16.25 -9.16
CA VAL A 5 10.21 15.47 -9.86
C VAL A 5 10.39 14.07 -9.23
N ALA A 6 9.31 13.30 -9.15
CA ALA A 6 9.21 11.99 -8.55
C ALA A 6 9.31 10.92 -9.63
N ASN A 7 10.31 10.05 -9.49
CA ASN A 7 10.52 8.93 -10.42
C ASN A 7 9.60 7.74 -10.15
N LYS A 8 8.95 7.70 -8.98
CA LYS A 8 8.05 6.63 -8.55
C LYS A 8 7.03 7.17 -7.53
N GLY A 9 5.77 6.81 -7.70
CA GLY A 9 4.73 6.97 -6.68
C GLY A 9 4.62 5.73 -5.79
N ILE A 10 4.34 5.91 -4.51
CA ILE A 10 4.06 4.80 -3.57
C ILE A 10 2.71 5.07 -2.93
N LEU A 11 1.76 4.15 -3.11
CA LEU A 11 0.46 4.20 -2.48
C LEU A 11 0.44 3.16 -1.35
N VAL A 12 0.05 3.61 -0.16
CA VAL A 12 0.03 2.77 1.05
C VAL A 12 -1.37 2.75 1.63
N THR A 13 -1.84 1.57 2.04
CA THR A 13 -3.10 1.40 2.76
C THR A 13 -2.97 0.35 3.86
N THR A 14 -3.84 0.42 4.87
CA THR A 14 -3.97 -0.63 5.90
C THR A 14 -4.90 -1.77 5.48
N SER A 15 -5.61 -1.60 4.36
CA SER A 15 -6.53 -2.59 3.76
C SER A 15 -5.89 -3.24 2.52
N ASP A 16 -6.71 -3.88 1.67
CA ASP A 16 -6.28 -4.42 0.38
C ASP A 16 -6.62 -3.46 -0.78
N TYR A 17 -5.93 -3.61 -1.90
CA TYR A 17 -6.27 -2.96 -3.17
C TYR A 17 -7.19 -3.85 -4.01
N GLY A 18 -8.23 -3.25 -4.58
CA GLY A 18 -9.09 -3.91 -5.55
C GLY A 18 -8.46 -4.03 -6.95
N PRO A 19 -9.06 -4.82 -7.86
CA PRO A 19 -8.56 -5.01 -9.23
C PRO A 19 -8.39 -3.71 -10.03
N ASP A 20 -9.24 -2.72 -9.78
CA ASP A 20 -9.18 -1.42 -10.46
C ASP A 20 -7.91 -0.64 -10.09
N ALA A 21 -7.47 -0.73 -8.83
CA ALA A 21 -6.23 -0.09 -8.40
C ALA A 21 -5.01 -0.76 -9.03
N VAL A 22 -5.00 -2.10 -9.11
CA VAL A 22 -3.96 -2.86 -9.82
C VAL A 22 -3.92 -2.44 -11.30
N THR A 23 -5.07 -2.43 -11.96
CA THR A 23 -5.21 -2.02 -13.37
C THR A 23 -4.78 -0.57 -13.59
N PHE A 24 -5.13 0.32 -12.66
CA PHE A 24 -4.71 1.71 -12.71
C PHE A 24 -3.19 1.83 -12.64
N THR A 25 -2.51 1.04 -11.81
CA THR A 25 -1.04 1.08 -11.70
C THR A 25 -0.29 0.42 -12.84
N THR A 26 -0.97 -0.39 -13.67
CA THR A 26 -0.37 -0.97 -14.88
C THR A 26 0.26 0.12 -15.75
N ASP A 27 1.51 -0.13 -16.15
CA ASP A 27 2.35 0.76 -16.96
C ASP A 27 2.65 2.15 -16.35
N LYS A 28 2.44 2.31 -15.04
CA LYS A 28 2.80 3.54 -14.31
C LYS A 28 3.90 3.22 -13.31
N PRO A 29 4.82 4.16 -13.03
CA PRO A 29 5.84 3.97 -12.01
C PRO A 29 5.22 4.14 -10.62
N ILE A 30 4.24 3.30 -10.26
CA ILE A 30 3.50 3.35 -9.01
C ILE A 30 3.61 1.97 -8.34
N GLU A 31 4.01 1.96 -7.08
CA GLU A 31 3.99 0.76 -6.23
C GLU A 31 2.82 0.81 -5.25
N LEU A 32 2.15 -0.33 -5.11
CA LEU A 32 1.07 -0.54 -4.16
C LEU A 32 1.61 -1.31 -2.95
N ILE A 33 1.42 -0.76 -1.75
CA ILE A 33 1.72 -1.40 -0.48
C ILE A 33 0.40 -1.58 0.28
N ASP A 34 -0.13 -2.79 0.28
CA ASP A 34 -1.32 -3.15 1.05
C ASP A 34 -1.01 -3.38 2.53
N GLY A 35 -2.03 -3.68 3.34
CA GLY A 35 -1.88 -3.90 4.77
C GLY A 35 -0.93 -5.06 5.12
N ARG A 36 -0.79 -6.06 4.25
CA ARG A 36 0.13 -7.20 4.44
C ARG A 36 1.56 -6.75 4.17
N GLY A 37 1.78 -6.03 3.08
CA GLY A 37 3.07 -5.43 2.71
C GLY A 37 3.54 -4.41 3.76
N LEU A 38 2.65 -3.54 4.23
CA LEU A 38 2.94 -2.57 5.27
C LEU A 38 3.41 -3.24 6.56
N ARG A 39 2.76 -4.34 6.96
CA ARG A 39 3.18 -5.12 8.14
C ARG A 39 4.60 -5.69 7.98
N VAL A 40 4.95 -6.21 6.80
CA VAL A 40 6.30 -6.72 6.53
C VAL A 40 7.35 -5.60 6.68
N LEU A 41 7.07 -4.42 6.12
CA LEU A 41 7.96 -3.26 6.22
C LEU A 41 8.13 -2.77 7.67
N LEU A 42 7.04 -2.73 8.43
CA LEU A 42 7.09 -2.38 9.86
C LEU A 42 7.92 -3.39 10.65
N GLN A 43 7.76 -4.68 10.39
CA GLN A 43 8.55 -5.72 11.03
C GLN A 43 10.04 -5.61 10.70
N ALA A 44 10.38 -5.24 9.47
CA ALA A 44 11.77 -5.07 9.04
C ALA A 44 12.51 -3.95 9.80
N ILE A 45 11.79 -2.95 10.32
CA ILE A 45 12.34 -1.87 11.15
C ILE A 45 12.11 -2.09 12.66
N GLY A 46 11.70 -3.29 13.07
CA GLY A 46 11.49 -3.65 14.48
C GLY A 46 10.17 -3.16 15.07
N THR A 47 9.25 -2.64 14.25
CA THR A 47 7.92 -2.21 14.70
C THR A 47 6.93 -3.35 14.55
N GLN A 48 6.34 -3.80 15.66
CA GLN A 48 5.32 -4.83 15.63
C GLN A 48 3.94 -4.22 15.37
N ALA A 49 3.24 -4.74 14.36
CA ALA A 49 1.89 -4.35 14.02
C ALA A 49 1.00 -5.59 13.78
N ARG A 50 -0.30 -5.44 14.04
CA ARG A 50 -1.31 -6.48 13.89
C ARG A 50 -2.52 -5.94 13.12
N ILE A 51 -3.06 -6.75 12.22
CA ILE A 51 -4.33 -6.46 11.55
C ILE A 51 -5.47 -6.68 12.55
N VAL A 52 -6.32 -5.67 12.71
CA VAL A 52 -7.52 -5.71 13.54
C VAL A 52 -8.72 -5.63 12.63
N PHE A 53 -9.54 -6.69 12.60
CA PHE A 53 -10.80 -6.68 11.87
C PHE A 53 -11.90 -6.11 12.77
N PRO A 54 -12.90 -5.41 12.19
CA PRO A 54 -14.10 -5.01 12.93
C PRO A 54 -14.80 -6.24 13.53
N GLU A 55 -15.47 -6.04 14.67
CA GLU A 55 -16.34 -7.07 15.23
C GLU A 55 -17.45 -7.42 14.21
N GLN A 56 -17.72 -8.71 14.08
CA GLN A 56 -18.79 -9.21 13.21
C GLN A 56 -20.09 -9.15 14.01
N ASN A 57 -21.01 -8.26 13.63
CA ASN A 57 -22.38 -8.21 14.16
C ASN A 57 -23.30 -9.16 13.40
#